data_AF-A0A3C0BK01-F1
#
_entry.id   AF-A0A3C0BK01-F1
#
_cell.length_a   1.000
_cell.length_b   1.000
_cell.length_c   1.000
_cell.angle_alpha   90.00
_cell.angle_beta   90.00
_cell.angle_gamma   90.00
#
_symmetry.space_group_name_H-M   'P 1'
#
loop_
_entity.id
_entity.type
_entity.pdbx_description
1 polymer ?
#
loop_
_entity_poly.entity_id
_entity_poly.type
_entity_poly.pdbx_seq_one_letter_code
_entity_poly.pdbx_strand_id
1 'polypeptide(L)'
;MEIGAARKRKPRLLVVRLYDDDPTRVTDSLLSSAFPDEIYTGALITARAAEAGGIVFMIDSESPVPAVGGDESIPIRFVKINIKEYPAGFRKEIKKAVGKSAKDYPLSDISDDDLYTDASTMYEVCSVIKDSIPVIDKYIYISGECIPASGMLKVRIGSTVRFLAQQCGGFTVPPAAVIINGLISGWSAGSLDTPITKYVKSVSFLPASKVPDQRQSVCVRCGMCRSVCPRNLTPDILYRHAAGGTEAGEAYVRSAQLCSGCGLCSFVCPSRLPVSQAVKMLKLQFIKEGVK
;
A
#
# COMPACT_ATOMS: atom_id res chain seq x y z
N MET A 1 29.52 -21.67 33.84
CA MET A 1 28.55 -20.57 33.66
C MET A 1 29.01 -19.76 32.46
N GLU A 2 28.58 -20.17 31.27
CA GLU A 2 28.85 -19.41 30.04
C GLU A 2 27.84 -18.26 29.96
N ILE A 3 28.38 -17.05 29.88
CA ILE A 3 27.63 -15.82 29.69
C ILE A 3 27.01 -15.91 28.30
N GLY A 4 25.68 -16.01 28.26
CA GLY A 4 24.91 -16.17 27.03
C GLY A 4 25.31 -15.15 25.98
N ALA A 5 25.73 -15.64 24.81
CA ALA A 5 26.02 -14.82 23.65
C ALA A 5 24.86 -13.85 23.40
N ALA A 6 25.10 -12.56 23.59
CA ALA A 6 24.20 -11.52 23.13
C ALA A 6 23.97 -11.77 21.63
N ARG A 7 22.75 -12.16 21.25
CA ARG A 7 22.35 -12.32 19.84
C ARG A 7 22.76 -11.03 19.12
N LYS A 8 23.82 -11.09 18.30
CA LYS A 8 24.21 -9.98 17.42
C LYS A 8 22.96 -9.56 16.66
N ARG A 9 22.43 -8.39 16.97
CA ARG A 9 21.21 -7.88 16.36
C ARG A 9 21.55 -7.67 14.89
N LYS A 10 20.91 -8.46 14.03
CA LYS A 10 21.12 -8.40 12.59
C LYS A 10 20.93 -6.96 12.11
N PRO A 11 21.80 -6.46 11.20
CA PRO A 11 21.65 -5.11 10.68
C PRO A 11 20.28 -4.97 10.02
N ARG A 12 19.57 -3.90 10.37
CA ARG A 12 18.28 -3.58 9.74
C ARG A 12 18.50 -3.24 8.28
N LEU A 13 17.58 -3.67 7.42
CA LEU A 13 17.57 -3.30 6.01
C LEU A 13 16.55 -2.21 5.75
N LEU A 14 16.83 -1.39 4.74
CA LEU A 14 15.88 -0.46 4.16
C LEU A 14 15.25 -1.08 2.92
N VAL A 15 13.93 -1.24 2.92
CA VAL A 15 13.17 -1.76 1.78
C VAL A 15 12.34 -0.62 1.19
N VAL A 16 12.64 -0.22 -0.04
CA VAL A 16 11.98 0.90 -0.73
C VAL A 16 11.15 0.35 -1.90
N ARG A 17 9.85 0.63 -1.91
CA ARG A 17 8.98 0.30 -3.05
C ARG A 17 8.99 1.42 -4.08
N LEU A 18 9.31 1.09 -5.33
CA LEU A 18 9.29 2.00 -6.47
C LEU A 18 8.00 1.87 -7.31
N TYR A 19 6.94 1.38 -6.68
CA TYR A 19 5.61 1.18 -7.26
C TYR A 19 4.54 1.25 -6.19
N ASP A 20 3.29 1.48 -6.61
CA ASP A 20 2.14 1.63 -5.73
C ASP A 20 1.62 0.28 -5.19
N ASP A 21 1.13 0.29 -3.95
CA ASP A 21 0.54 -0.91 -3.31
C ASP A 21 -0.89 -1.20 -3.78
N ASP A 22 -1.57 -0.20 -4.32
CA ASP A 22 -2.90 -0.32 -4.90
C ASP A 22 -2.80 -0.27 -6.42
N PRO A 23 -3.36 -1.24 -7.17
CA PRO A 23 -3.24 -1.31 -8.62
C PRO A 23 -3.95 -0.16 -9.36
N THR A 24 -4.78 0.62 -8.66
CA THR A 24 -5.46 1.79 -9.23
C THR A 24 -4.74 3.10 -8.94
N ARG A 25 -3.54 3.02 -8.33
CA ARG A 25 -2.69 4.15 -8.01
C ARG A 25 -1.39 4.05 -8.81
N VAL A 26 -0.85 5.21 -9.20
CA VAL A 26 0.36 5.30 -10.04
C VAL A 26 1.35 6.35 -9.51
N THR A 27 1.14 6.85 -8.30
CA THR A 27 1.90 7.98 -7.74
C THR A 27 3.35 7.62 -7.52
N ASP A 28 3.61 6.50 -6.84
CA ASP A 28 4.96 6.03 -6.53
C ASP A 28 5.68 5.60 -7.82
N SER A 29 4.97 4.96 -8.76
CA SER A 29 5.52 4.58 -10.07
C SER A 29 5.93 5.79 -10.92
N LEU A 30 5.10 6.83 -10.98
CA LEU A 30 5.40 8.05 -11.71
C LEU A 30 6.54 8.83 -11.06
N LEU A 31 6.58 8.94 -9.72
CA LEU A 31 7.70 9.57 -9.01
C LEU A 31 9.01 8.83 -9.23
N SER A 32 8.99 7.49 -9.18
CA SER A 32 10.17 6.66 -9.43
C SER A 32 10.75 6.85 -10.82
N SER A 33 9.88 7.14 -11.80
CA SER A 33 10.29 7.39 -13.18
C SER A 33 10.77 8.83 -13.39
N ALA A 34 10.13 9.81 -12.72
CA ALA A 34 10.42 11.23 -12.89
C ALA A 34 11.61 11.74 -12.07
N PHE A 35 11.83 11.16 -10.87
CA PHE A 35 12.82 11.63 -9.89
C PHE A 35 13.67 10.48 -9.31
N PRO A 36 14.30 9.63 -10.16
CA PRO A 36 15.06 8.47 -9.68
C PRO A 36 16.26 8.87 -8.81
N ASP A 37 16.95 9.95 -9.16
CA ASP A 37 18.16 10.40 -8.45
C ASP A 37 17.82 10.95 -7.05
N GLU A 38 16.72 11.71 -6.93
CA GLU A 38 16.25 12.22 -5.65
C GLU A 38 15.80 11.09 -4.73
N ILE A 39 15.03 10.12 -5.26
CA ILE A 39 14.58 8.94 -4.52
C ILE A 39 15.77 8.13 -4.03
N TYR A 40 16.76 7.91 -4.90
CA TYR A 40 17.95 7.17 -4.53
C TYR A 40 18.79 7.90 -3.48
N THR A 41 18.98 9.21 -3.63
CA THR A 41 19.66 10.06 -2.64
C THR A 41 18.93 10.00 -1.29
N GLY A 42 17.60 10.09 -1.29
CA GLY A 42 16.78 9.98 -0.08
C GLY A 42 16.89 8.62 0.60
N ALA A 43 17.00 7.55 -0.19
CA ALA A 43 17.24 6.21 0.33
C ALA A 43 18.62 6.06 0.97
N LEU A 44 19.68 6.61 0.36
CA LEU A 44 21.02 6.63 0.95
C LEU A 44 21.06 7.40 2.27
N ILE A 45 20.45 8.59 2.31
CA ILE A 45 20.32 9.39 3.54
C ILE A 45 19.60 8.59 4.62
N THR A 46 18.46 7.98 4.28
CA THR A 46 17.66 7.19 5.22
C THR A 46 18.43 5.98 5.73
N ALA A 47 19.14 5.28 4.85
CA ALA A 47 19.95 4.12 5.20
C ALA A 47 21.09 4.49 6.15
N ARG A 48 21.80 5.60 5.90
CA ARG A 48 22.84 6.11 6.81
C ARG A 48 22.26 6.49 8.18
N ALA A 49 21.16 7.25 8.19
CA ALA A 49 20.52 7.69 9.43
C ALA A 49 19.95 6.51 10.26
N ALA A 50 19.54 5.43 9.60
CA ALA A 50 19.03 4.22 10.24
C ALA A 50 20.12 3.18 10.55
N GLU A 51 21.39 3.47 10.24
CA GLU A 51 22.52 2.52 10.30
C GLU A 51 22.18 1.18 9.61
N ALA A 52 21.51 1.29 8.46
CA ALA A 52 21.04 0.14 7.72
C ALA A 52 22.21 -0.63 7.09
N GLY A 53 22.16 -1.95 7.14
CA GLY A 53 23.18 -2.82 6.51
C GLY A 53 23.07 -2.90 4.99
N GLY A 54 22.10 -2.20 4.38
CA GLY A 54 21.87 -2.19 2.95
C GLY A 54 20.46 -1.77 2.55
N ILE A 55 20.26 -1.58 1.24
CA ILE A 55 19.00 -1.11 0.65
C ILE A 55 18.49 -2.13 -0.37
N VAL A 56 17.21 -2.47 -0.28
CA VAL A 56 16.49 -3.31 -1.24
C VAL A 56 15.41 -2.48 -1.91
N PHE A 57 15.61 -2.16 -3.19
CA PHE A 57 14.60 -1.52 -4.03
C PHE A 57 13.70 -2.57 -4.68
N MET A 58 12.40 -2.44 -4.44
CA MET A 58 11.39 -3.26 -5.09
C MET A 58 10.91 -2.55 -6.36
N ILE A 59 11.07 -3.19 -7.51
CA ILE A 59 10.69 -2.64 -8.83
C ILE A 59 9.70 -3.56 -9.53
N ASP A 60 8.89 -2.98 -10.42
CA ASP A 60 8.04 -3.78 -11.30
C ASP A 60 8.91 -4.68 -12.22
N SER A 61 8.45 -5.91 -12.41
CA SER A 61 8.99 -6.90 -13.33
C SER A 61 9.23 -6.36 -14.74
N GLU A 62 8.30 -5.55 -15.25
CA GLU A 62 8.37 -4.96 -16.60
C GLU A 62 9.23 -3.69 -16.65
N SER A 63 9.53 -3.08 -15.50
CA SER A 63 10.35 -1.87 -15.44
C SER A 63 11.85 -2.17 -15.59
N PRO A 64 12.62 -1.29 -16.25
CA PRO A 64 14.07 -1.37 -16.26
C PRO A 64 14.63 -1.09 -14.87
N VAL A 65 15.82 -1.63 -14.57
CA VAL A 65 16.56 -1.24 -13.36
C VAL A 65 17.10 0.18 -13.58
N PRO A 66 16.80 1.15 -12.69
CA PRO A 66 17.34 2.50 -12.80
C PRO A 66 18.87 2.50 -12.79
N ALA A 67 19.48 3.25 -13.72
CA ALA A 67 20.92 3.48 -13.73
C ALA A 67 21.24 4.60 -12.73
N VAL A 68 21.44 4.23 -11.46
CA VAL A 68 21.77 5.16 -10.38
C VAL A 68 23.21 4.97 -9.93
N GLY A 69 23.90 6.08 -9.59
CA GLY A 69 25.28 6.04 -9.15
C GLY A 69 25.42 5.27 -7.84
N GLY A 70 26.16 4.16 -7.85
CA GLY A 70 26.46 3.39 -6.64
C GLY A 70 27.21 4.23 -5.62
N ASP A 71 26.81 4.14 -4.34
CA ASP A 71 27.69 4.49 -3.24
C ASP A 71 28.30 3.19 -2.72
N GLU A 72 29.62 3.03 -2.87
CA GLU A 72 30.32 1.79 -2.47
C GLU A 72 30.17 1.49 -0.96
N SER A 73 29.77 2.48 -0.14
CA SER A 73 29.64 2.32 1.31
C SER A 73 28.37 1.58 1.75
N ILE A 74 27.31 1.53 0.95
CA ILE A 74 26.06 0.86 1.31
C ILE A 74 25.66 -0.11 0.19
N PRO A 75 25.51 -1.41 0.48
CA PRO A 75 25.14 -2.37 -0.55
C PRO A 75 23.68 -2.18 -0.96
N ILE A 76 23.45 -2.17 -2.27
CA ILE A 76 22.13 -1.92 -2.87
C ILE A 76 21.75 -3.05 -3.79
N ARG A 77 20.46 -3.38 -3.79
CA ARG A 77 19.91 -4.40 -4.66
C ARG A 77 18.53 -4.03 -5.17
N PHE A 78 18.28 -4.39 -6.42
CA PHE A 78 16.96 -4.32 -7.04
C PHE A 78 16.32 -5.70 -7.09
N VAL A 79 15.07 -5.79 -6.66
CA VAL A 79 14.27 -7.03 -6.70
C VAL A 79 13.00 -6.77 -7.51
N LYS A 80 12.83 -7.57 -8.56
CA LYS A 80 11.66 -7.52 -9.45
C LYS A 80 10.47 -8.26 -8.84
N ILE A 81 9.28 -7.69 -9.00
CA ILE A 81 8.00 -8.31 -8.63
C ILE A 81 6.92 -7.92 -9.63
N ASN A 82 6.00 -8.84 -9.94
CA ASN A 82 4.87 -8.54 -10.82
C ASN A 82 3.82 -7.72 -10.05
N ILE A 83 3.73 -6.43 -10.32
CA ILE A 83 2.82 -5.53 -9.61
C ILE A 83 1.35 -5.71 -10.04
N LYS A 84 1.10 -6.36 -11.18
CA LYS A 84 -0.26 -6.68 -11.66
C LYS A 84 -0.93 -7.74 -10.78
N GLU A 85 -0.14 -8.53 -10.06
CA GLU A 85 -0.62 -9.50 -9.08
C GLU A 85 -0.83 -8.84 -7.70
N TYR A 86 -2.01 -8.25 -7.49
CA TYR A 86 -2.37 -7.74 -6.18
C TYR A 86 -2.51 -8.89 -5.15
N PRO A 87 -1.89 -8.81 -3.94
CA PRO A 87 -1.33 -7.62 -3.29
C PRO A 87 0.22 -7.57 -3.25
N ALA A 88 0.90 -7.50 -4.39
CA ALA A 88 2.38 -7.44 -4.49
C ALA A 88 3.07 -6.40 -3.59
N GLY A 89 2.41 -5.29 -3.22
CA GLY A 89 2.97 -4.27 -2.33
C GLY A 89 3.02 -4.64 -0.85
N PHE A 90 2.48 -5.80 -0.46
CA PHE A 90 2.36 -6.17 0.95
C PHE A 90 3.64 -6.82 1.48
N ARG A 91 3.93 -6.64 2.77
CA ARG A 91 5.21 -7.07 3.37
C ARG A 91 5.51 -8.56 3.17
N LYS A 92 4.52 -9.45 3.30
CA LYS A 92 4.72 -10.89 3.12
C LYS A 92 5.11 -11.25 1.68
N GLU A 93 4.53 -10.56 0.72
CA GLU A 93 4.76 -10.70 -0.71
C GLU A 93 6.16 -10.20 -1.07
N ILE A 94 6.54 -9.04 -0.53
CA ILE A 94 7.89 -8.49 -0.65
C ILE A 94 8.94 -9.43 -0.06
N LYS A 95 8.74 -9.94 1.17
CA LYS A 95 9.62 -10.94 1.80
C LYS A 95 9.77 -12.20 0.94
N LYS A 96 8.67 -12.70 0.39
CA LYS A 96 8.69 -13.87 -0.51
C LYS A 96 9.45 -13.58 -1.80
N ALA A 97 9.31 -12.39 -2.38
CA ALA A 97 10.02 -12.00 -3.59
C ALA A 97 11.53 -11.85 -3.34
N VAL A 98 11.93 -11.18 -2.26
CA VAL A 98 13.34 -11.04 -1.87
C VAL A 98 13.97 -12.40 -1.58
N GLY A 99 13.30 -13.27 -0.81
CA GLY A 99 13.82 -14.60 -0.48
C GLY A 99 13.92 -15.58 -1.66
N LYS A 100 13.19 -15.34 -2.77
CA LYS A 100 13.31 -16.11 -4.02
C LYS A 100 14.43 -15.63 -4.93
N SER A 101 14.85 -14.38 -4.78
CA SER A 101 15.92 -13.80 -5.60
C SER A 101 17.30 -14.27 -5.07
N ALA A 102 18.38 -14.04 -5.82
CA ALA A 102 19.75 -14.51 -5.50
C ALA A 102 20.19 -14.25 -4.03
N LYS A 103 21.03 -15.10 -3.46
CA LYS A 103 21.37 -15.04 -2.02
C LYS A 103 22.57 -14.12 -1.74
N ASP A 104 22.40 -12.82 -1.98
CA ASP A 104 23.38 -11.80 -1.54
C ASP A 104 23.07 -11.39 -0.10
N TYR A 105 23.81 -11.93 0.86
CA TYR A 105 23.71 -11.54 2.26
C TYR A 105 24.39 -10.16 2.49
N PRO A 106 23.81 -9.23 3.27
CA PRO A 106 22.61 -9.35 4.11
C PRO A 106 21.27 -9.11 3.37
N LEU A 107 21.30 -8.60 2.14
CA LEU A 107 20.14 -8.11 1.38
C LEU A 107 19.06 -9.16 1.09
N SER A 108 19.39 -10.45 1.16
CA SER A 108 18.45 -11.56 0.91
C SER A 108 17.57 -11.94 2.11
N ASP A 109 17.86 -11.41 3.29
CA ASP A 109 17.19 -11.83 4.53
C ASP A 109 16.45 -10.61 5.12
N ILE A 110 15.29 -10.27 4.56
CA ILE A 110 14.44 -9.20 5.12
C ILE A 110 13.46 -9.76 6.18
N SER A 111 13.34 -9.03 7.28
CA SER A 111 12.53 -9.32 8.46
C SER A 111 11.32 -8.39 8.55
N ASP A 112 10.43 -8.64 9.51
CA ASP A 112 9.30 -7.73 9.79
C ASP A 112 9.74 -6.45 10.55
N ASP A 113 10.94 -6.48 11.14
CA ASP A 113 11.55 -5.38 11.91
C ASP A 113 12.39 -4.41 11.06
N ASP A 114 12.52 -4.70 9.76
CA ASP A 114 13.18 -3.84 8.79
C ASP A 114 12.32 -2.62 8.42
N LEU A 115 12.97 -1.61 7.85
CA LEU A 115 12.32 -0.35 7.51
C LEU A 115 11.70 -0.46 6.11
N TYR A 116 10.38 -0.57 6.03
CA TYR A 116 9.64 -0.55 4.77
C TYR A 116 9.14 0.85 4.46
N THR A 117 9.48 1.36 3.30
CA THR A 117 9.09 2.69 2.81
C THR A 117 8.79 2.66 1.31
N ASP A 118 8.50 3.82 0.74
CA ASP A 118 8.13 3.99 -0.67
C ASP A 118 8.85 5.17 -1.32
N ALA A 119 8.75 5.23 -2.65
CA ALA A 119 9.32 6.28 -3.49
C ALA A 119 8.94 7.68 -3.03
N SER A 120 7.66 7.94 -2.74
CA SER A 120 7.21 9.26 -2.30
C SER A 120 7.93 9.74 -1.03
N THR A 121 8.12 8.84 -0.07
CA THR A 121 8.80 9.14 1.19
C THR A 121 10.29 9.41 0.96
N MET A 122 10.95 8.64 0.09
CA MET A 122 12.37 8.87 -0.22
C MET A 122 12.59 10.19 -0.96
N TYR A 123 11.71 10.53 -1.89
CA TYR A 123 11.72 11.84 -2.54
C TYR A 123 11.58 12.98 -1.52
N GLU A 124 10.64 12.84 -0.57
CA GLU A 124 10.42 13.81 0.50
C GLU A 124 11.64 13.94 1.41
N VAL A 125 12.27 12.84 1.83
CA VAL A 125 13.52 12.86 2.64
C VAL A 125 14.63 13.63 1.91
N CYS A 126 14.82 13.36 0.62
CA CYS A 126 15.82 14.06 -0.18
C CYS A 126 15.55 15.57 -0.23
N SER A 127 14.31 15.95 -0.53
CA SER A 127 13.89 17.35 -0.63
C SER A 127 14.07 18.09 0.69
N VAL A 128 13.64 17.48 1.82
CA VAL A 128 13.76 18.09 3.16
C VAL A 128 15.21 18.35 3.53
N ILE A 129 16.11 17.40 3.25
CA ILE A 129 17.52 17.52 3.62
C ILE A 129 18.27 18.49 2.70
N LYS A 130 17.97 18.49 1.40
CA LYS A 130 18.58 19.41 0.44
C LYS A 130 18.12 20.85 0.66
N ASP A 131 16.82 21.05 0.83
CA ASP A 131 16.22 22.39 0.84
C ASP A 131 16.05 22.95 2.26
N SER A 132 16.21 22.13 3.30
CA SER A 132 15.94 22.48 4.71
C SER A 132 14.51 22.96 4.96
N ILE A 133 13.55 22.50 4.13
CA ILE A 133 12.13 22.83 4.24
C ILE A 133 11.38 21.57 4.71
N PRO A 134 10.56 21.62 5.77
CA PRO A 134 9.75 20.48 6.19
C PRO A 134 8.74 20.09 5.12
N VAL A 135 8.17 18.87 5.18
CA VAL A 135 7.17 18.42 4.22
C VAL A 135 5.91 19.28 4.33
N ILE A 136 5.80 20.27 3.43
CA ILE A 136 4.67 21.22 3.34
C ILE A 136 3.86 21.03 2.05
N ASP A 137 4.37 20.22 1.12
CA ASP A 137 3.70 19.83 -0.11
C ASP A 137 3.89 18.35 -0.42
N LYS A 138 3.06 17.84 -1.33
CA LYS A 138 3.06 16.45 -1.75
C LYS A 138 2.68 16.31 -3.21
N TYR A 139 3.31 15.37 -3.92
CA TYR A 139 2.85 14.94 -5.23
C TYR A 139 1.65 14.01 -5.08
N ILE A 140 0.56 14.36 -5.76
CA ILE A 140 -0.69 13.62 -5.71
C ILE A 140 -1.17 13.39 -7.14
N TYR A 141 -1.51 12.14 -7.43
CA TYR A 141 -2.12 11.78 -8.69
C TYR A 141 -3.63 12.01 -8.63
N ILE A 142 -4.12 12.88 -9.49
CA ILE A 142 -5.54 13.20 -9.60
C ILE A 142 -6.09 12.55 -10.87
N SER A 143 -7.22 11.87 -10.73
CA SER A 143 -7.86 11.15 -11.83
C SER A 143 -9.38 11.16 -11.75
N GLY A 144 -10.03 10.71 -12.81
CA GLY A 144 -11.46 10.43 -12.83
C GLY A 144 -12.19 11.10 -13.99
N GLU A 145 -13.41 10.64 -14.25
CA GLU A 145 -14.22 11.09 -15.39
C GLU A 145 -15.02 12.36 -15.07
N CYS A 146 -15.00 12.83 -13.82
CA CYS A 146 -15.70 14.06 -13.42
C CYS A 146 -14.90 15.33 -13.69
N ILE A 147 -13.65 15.21 -14.12
CA ILE A 147 -12.72 16.33 -14.36
C ILE A 147 -12.18 16.23 -15.79
N PRO A 148 -11.87 17.36 -16.44
CA PRO A 148 -11.41 17.35 -17.83
C PRO A 148 -9.95 16.91 -17.97
N ALA A 149 -9.12 17.09 -16.94
CA ALA A 149 -7.70 16.73 -16.98
C ALA A 149 -7.28 15.91 -15.75
N SER A 150 -6.68 14.75 -15.98
CA SER A 150 -6.00 13.94 -14.96
C SER A 150 -4.50 14.21 -14.98
N GLY A 151 -3.81 14.07 -13.85
CA GLY A 151 -2.37 14.30 -13.81
C GLY A 151 -1.79 14.33 -12.40
N MET A 152 -0.47 14.49 -12.35
CA MET A 152 0.26 14.66 -11.10
C MET A 152 0.33 16.14 -10.74
N LEU A 153 -0.12 16.51 -9.54
CA LEU A 153 0.04 17.86 -9.00
C LEU A 153 0.93 17.84 -7.75
N LYS A 154 1.81 18.85 -7.61
CA LYS A 154 2.49 19.15 -6.36
C LYS A 154 1.63 20.14 -5.57
N VAL A 155 1.08 19.70 -4.44
CA VAL A 155 0.03 20.43 -3.73
C VAL A 155 0.40 20.69 -2.28
N ARG A 156 0.00 21.83 -1.73
CA ARG A 156 0.22 22.16 -0.31
C ARG A 156 -0.62 21.26 0.59
N ILE A 157 -0.04 20.76 1.67
CA ILE A 157 -0.78 20.09 2.73
C ILE A 157 -1.81 21.08 3.31
N GLY A 158 -3.05 20.61 3.50
CA GLY A 158 -4.17 21.44 3.92
C GLY A 158 -5.03 21.97 2.76
N SER A 159 -4.56 21.87 1.51
CA SER A 159 -5.42 22.14 0.34
C SER A 159 -6.64 21.23 0.35
N THR A 160 -7.78 21.69 -0.14
CA THR A 160 -8.99 20.85 -0.17
C THR A 160 -9.07 20.00 -1.43
N VAL A 161 -9.80 18.89 -1.36
CA VAL A 161 -10.17 18.09 -2.53
C VAL A 161 -10.87 18.95 -3.60
N ARG A 162 -11.71 19.89 -3.19
CA ARG A 162 -12.36 20.88 -4.06
C ARG A 162 -11.34 21.70 -4.85
N PHE A 163 -10.33 22.22 -4.16
CA PHE A 163 -9.28 23.01 -4.78
C PHE A 163 -8.51 22.19 -5.82
N LEU A 164 -8.22 20.91 -5.51
CA LEU A 164 -7.58 20.02 -6.48
C LEU A 164 -8.40 19.85 -7.76
N ALA A 165 -9.71 19.63 -7.64
CA ALA A 165 -10.59 19.53 -8.81
C ALA A 165 -10.60 20.82 -9.64
N GLN A 166 -10.57 21.99 -8.98
CA GLN A 166 -10.50 23.29 -9.67
C GLN A 166 -9.19 23.44 -10.46
N GLN A 167 -8.05 23.02 -9.92
CA GLN A 167 -6.77 23.02 -10.65
C GLN A 167 -6.78 22.08 -11.87
N CYS A 168 -7.61 21.05 -11.84
CA CYS A 168 -7.84 20.15 -12.98
C CYS A 168 -8.88 20.67 -13.98
N GLY A 169 -9.34 21.92 -13.88
CA GLY A 169 -10.34 22.52 -14.78
C GLY A 169 -11.79 22.49 -14.24
N GLY A 170 -11.98 22.08 -12.99
CA GLY A 170 -13.30 21.99 -12.36
C GLY A 170 -14.07 20.73 -12.73
N PHE A 171 -15.28 20.60 -12.18
CA PHE A 171 -16.13 19.44 -12.44
C PHE A 171 -16.94 19.62 -13.73
N THR A 172 -16.78 18.68 -14.67
CA THR A 172 -17.65 18.57 -15.85
C THR A 172 -18.99 17.96 -15.49
N VAL A 173 -18.97 17.01 -14.54
CA VAL A 173 -20.15 16.38 -13.93
C VAL A 173 -19.94 16.27 -12.42
N PRO A 174 -21.01 16.35 -11.60
CA PRO A 174 -20.87 16.21 -10.15
C PRO A 174 -20.37 14.80 -9.79
N PRO A 175 -19.31 14.68 -8.95
CA PRO A 175 -18.84 13.37 -8.52
C PRO A 175 -19.83 12.71 -7.57
N ALA A 176 -20.18 11.46 -7.84
CA ALA A 176 -20.99 10.64 -6.93
C ALA A 176 -20.14 10.04 -5.81
N ALA A 177 -18.85 9.80 -6.08
CA ALA A 177 -17.89 9.39 -5.06
C ALA A 177 -16.54 10.05 -5.31
N VAL A 178 -15.84 10.40 -4.23
CA VAL A 178 -14.46 10.84 -4.26
C VAL A 178 -13.63 9.86 -3.47
N ILE A 179 -12.74 9.14 -4.14
CA ILE A 179 -11.92 8.11 -3.52
C ILE A 179 -10.50 8.62 -3.36
N ILE A 180 -9.97 8.53 -2.15
CA ILE A 180 -8.60 8.92 -1.81
C ILE A 180 -7.76 7.66 -1.59
N ASN A 181 -6.53 7.64 -2.13
CA ASN A 181 -5.54 6.56 -2.00
C ASN A 181 -5.85 5.23 -2.72
N GLY A 182 -6.63 5.26 -3.79
CA GLY A 182 -6.90 4.10 -4.65
C GLY A 182 -8.28 3.47 -4.40
N LEU A 183 -8.81 2.76 -5.40
CA LEU A 183 -10.17 2.23 -5.42
C LEU A 183 -10.35 0.95 -4.58
N ILE A 184 -9.27 0.24 -4.24
CA ILE A 184 -9.34 -1.01 -3.47
C ILE A 184 -9.04 -0.75 -1.99
N SER A 185 -7.90 -0.13 -1.71
CA SER A 185 -7.37 0.09 -0.36
C SER A 185 -7.65 1.49 0.20
N GLY A 186 -8.12 2.41 -0.64
CA GLY A 186 -8.44 3.77 -0.25
C GLY A 186 -9.77 3.90 0.49
N TRP A 187 -10.18 5.15 0.64
CA TRP A 187 -11.37 5.54 1.39
C TRP A 187 -12.17 6.62 0.66
N SER A 188 -13.46 6.71 0.94
CA SER A 188 -14.30 7.76 0.38
C SER A 188 -14.17 9.04 1.19
N ALA A 189 -13.95 10.18 0.53
CA ALA A 189 -14.02 11.48 1.17
C ALA A 189 -15.47 11.81 1.52
N GLY A 190 -15.72 12.27 2.73
CA GLY A 190 -17.08 12.66 3.18
C GLY A 190 -17.52 14.04 2.69
N SER A 191 -16.58 14.88 2.27
CA SER A 191 -16.83 16.22 1.72
C SER A 191 -15.74 16.61 0.73
N LEU A 192 -16.07 17.49 -0.22
CA LEU A 192 -15.08 18.14 -1.09
C LEU A 192 -14.14 19.09 -0.33
N ASP A 193 -14.53 19.49 0.89
CA ASP A 193 -13.69 20.33 1.75
C ASP A 193 -12.73 19.50 2.62
N THR A 194 -12.68 18.18 2.39
CA THR A 194 -11.70 17.29 3.03
C THR A 194 -10.28 17.80 2.72
N PRO A 195 -9.45 18.05 3.75
CA PRO A 195 -8.09 18.52 3.55
C PRO A 195 -7.17 17.40 3.09
N ILE A 196 -6.24 17.75 2.21
CA ILE A 196 -5.15 16.90 1.79
C ILE A 196 -4.11 16.82 2.90
N THR A 197 -3.79 15.61 3.33
CA THR A 197 -2.79 15.34 4.37
C THR A 197 -1.54 14.72 3.75
N LYS A 198 -0.45 14.61 4.54
CA LYS A 198 0.79 13.92 4.11
C LYS A 198 0.61 12.45 3.73
N TYR A 199 -0.53 11.85 4.07
CA TYR A 199 -0.84 10.45 3.75
C TYR A 199 -1.58 10.29 2.42
N VAL A 200 -1.99 11.39 1.80
CA VAL A 200 -2.72 11.35 0.52
C VAL A 200 -1.73 11.26 -0.63
N LYS A 201 -1.91 10.26 -1.48
CA LYS A 201 -1.10 10.02 -2.69
C LYS A 201 -1.94 10.08 -3.97
N SER A 202 -3.24 9.82 -3.89
CA SER A 202 -4.13 9.95 -5.03
C SER A 202 -5.53 10.40 -4.64
N VAL A 203 -6.21 11.04 -5.60
CA VAL A 203 -7.62 11.41 -5.51
C VAL A 203 -8.30 11.04 -6.84
N SER A 204 -9.40 10.30 -6.76
CA SER A 204 -10.18 9.86 -7.93
C SER A 204 -11.62 10.36 -7.81
N PHE A 205 -12.10 11.06 -8.84
CA PHE A 205 -13.46 11.59 -8.91
C PHE A 205 -14.35 10.73 -9.82
N LEU A 206 -15.30 10.01 -9.22
CA LEU A 206 -16.12 9.03 -9.93
C LEU A 206 -17.55 9.55 -10.18
N PRO A 207 -18.05 9.48 -11.43
CA PRO A 207 -19.43 9.84 -11.73
C PRO A 207 -20.39 8.73 -11.25
N ALA A 208 -21.68 9.05 -11.16
CA ALA A 208 -22.70 8.10 -10.73
C ALA A 208 -22.72 6.80 -11.56
N SER A 209 -22.39 6.88 -12.87
CA SER A 209 -22.30 5.73 -13.78
C SER A 209 -21.21 4.72 -13.42
N LYS A 210 -20.18 5.15 -12.68
CA LYS A 210 -19.05 4.30 -12.24
C LYS A 210 -19.15 3.86 -10.79
N VAL A 211 -20.07 4.44 -10.03
CA VAL A 211 -20.33 4.01 -8.66
C VAL A 211 -21.32 2.85 -8.72
N PRO A 212 -20.91 1.62 -8.35
CA PRO A 212 -21.84 0.51 -8.37
C PRO A 212 -22.91 0.67 -7.29
N ASP A 213 -24.06 0.03 -7.49
CA ASP A 213 -25.10 -0.08 -6.46
C ASP A 213 -24.47 -0.61 -5.16
N GLN A 214 -24.66 0.16 -4.07
CA GLN A 214 -24.13 -0.11 -2.75
C GLN A 214 -25.14 -0.86 -1.86
N ARG A 215 -26.35 -1.16 -2.37
CA ARG A 215 -27.33 -1.93 -1.62
C ARG A 215 -26.77 -3.31 -1.30
N GLN A 216 -26.68 -3.59 0.00
CA GLN A 216 -26.29 -4.89 0.50
C GLN A 216 -27.45 -5.86 0.35
N SER A 217 -27.15 -7.07 -0.10
CA SER A 217 -28.09 -8.18 -0.11
C SER A 217 -27.51 -9.36 0.66
N VAL A 218 -28.31 -10.41 0.86
CA VAL A 218 -27.83 -11.62 1.54
C VAL A 218 -26.74 -12.34 0.72
N CYS A 219 -25.87 -13.08 1.40
CA CYS A 219 -24.84 -13.87 0.75
C CYS A 219 -25.46 -14.95 -0.15
N VAL A 220 -25.19 -14.90 -1.45
CA VAL A 220 -25.68 -15.88 -2.45
C VAL A 220 -24.78 -17.11 -2.60
N ARG A 221 -23.74 -17.25 -1.77
CA ARG A 221 -22.82 -18.42 -1.74
C ARG A 221 -22.12 -18.71 -3.08
N CYS A 222 -21.86 -17.70 -3.89
CA CYS A 222 -21.22 -17.82 -5.20
C CYS A 222 -19.75 -18.27 -5.19
N GLY A 223 -19.07 -18.23 -4.04
CA GLY A 223 -17.67 -18.69 -3.90
C GLY A 223 -16.60 -17.74 -4.44
N MET A 224 -16.94 -16.63 -5.11
CA MET A 224 -15.96 -15.70 -5.71
C MET A 224 -14.96 -15.13 -4.68
N CYS A 225 -15.40 -14.87 -3.44
CA CYS A 225 -14.50 -14.40 -2.39
C CYS A 225 -13.41 -15.43 -2.01
N ARG A 226 -13.66 -16.72 -2.23
CA ARG A 226 -12.69 -17.81 -1.96
C ARG A 226 -11.66 -17.86 -3.08
N SER A 227 -12.10 -17.80 -4.34
CA SER A 227 -11.23 -17.92 -5.51
C SER A 227 -10.20 -16.78 -5.61
N VAL A 228 -10.56 -15.58 -5.14
CA VAL A 228 -9.64 -14.42 -5.16
C VAL A 228 -8.81 -14.26 -3.89
N CYS A 229 -8.95 -15.12 -2.88
CA CYS A 229 -8.24 -14.93 -1.62
C CYS A 229 -6.76 -15.32 -1.73
N PRO A 230 -5.79 -14.39 -1.61
CA PRO A 230 -4.36 -14.70 -1.74
C PRO A 230 -3.81 -15.53 -0.58
N ARG A 231 -4.62 -15.76 0.45
CA ARG A 231 -4.31 -16.57 1.63
C ARG A 231 -5.06 -17.89 1.66
N ASN A 232 -5.83 -18.20 0.62
CA ASN A 232 -6.67 -19.41 0.54
C ASN A 232 -7.59 -19.58 1.76
N LEU A 233 -8.06 -18.46 2.34
CA LEU A 233 -9.08 -18.49 3.37
C LEU A 233 -10.45 -18.76 2.74
N THR A 234 -11.46 -18.99 3.58
CA THR A 234 -12.86 -19.15 3.15
C THR A 234 -13.69 -17.95 3.68
N PRO A 235 -13.59 -16.77 3.05
CA PRO A 235 -14.04 -15.51 3.67
C PRO A 235 -15.55 -15.44 3.91
N ASP A 236 -16.35 -16.15 3.10
CA ASP A 236 -17.81 -16.23 3.28
C ASP A 236 -18.21 -16.92 4.59
N ILE A 237 -17.44 -17.91 5.04
CA ILE A 237 -17.70 -18.61 6.31
C ILE A 237 -17.35 -17.68 7.47
N LEU A 238 -16.18 -17.04 7.41
CA LEU A 238 -15.74 -16.08 8.43
C LEU A 238 -16.70 -14.89 8.53
N TYR A 239 -17.18 -14.37 7.41
CA TYR A 239 -18.18 -13.31 7.39
C TYR A 239 -19.49 -13.75 8.04
N ARG A 240 -20.04 -14.92 7.67
CA ARG A 240 -21.30 -15.40 8.25
C ARG A 240 -21.20 -15.69 9.73
N HIS A 241 -20.05 -16.15 10.20
CA HIS A 241 -19.78 -16.29 11.63
C HIS A 241 -19.78 -14.92 12.32
N ALA A 242 -19.02 -13.95 11.80
CA ALA A 242 -19.00 -12.59 12.34
C ALA A 242 -20.36 -11.89 12.31
N ALA A 243 -21.19 -12.19 11.31
CA ALA A 243 -22.54 -11.64 11.16
C ALA A 243 -23.61 -12.37 11.99
N GLY A 244 -23.24 -13.39 12.78
CA GLY A 244 -24.16 -14.16 13.62
C GLY A 244 -25.08 -15.14 12.87
N GLY A 245 -24.79 -15.43 11.59
CA GLY A 245 -25.65 -16.26 10.74
C GLY A 245 -25.26 -17.74 10.66
N THR A 246 -24.01 -18.10 10.94
CA THR A 246 -23.57 -19.52 10.98
C THR A 246 -22.36 -19.66 11.89
N GLU A 247 -22.42 -20.55 12.88
CA GLU A 247 -21.26 -20.87 13.68
C GLU A 247 -20.23 -21.66 12.87
N ALA A 248 -18.98 -21.26 12.96
CA ALA A 248 -17.85 -21.98 12.41
C ALA A 248 -16.98 -22.46 13.57
N GLY A 249 -16.32 -23.61 13.41
CA GLY A 249 -15.45 -24.15 14.46
C GLY A 249 -14.34 -23.17 14.84
N GLU A 250 -13.99 -23.11 16.11
CA GLU A 250 -13.04 -22.13 16.67
C GLU A 250 -11.70 -22.08 15.91
N ALA A 251 -11.13 -23.26 15.59
CA ALA A 251 -9.90 -23.36 14.80
C ALA A 251 -10.01 -22.67 13.43
N TYR A 252 -11.19 -22.76 12.81
CA TYR A 252 -11.47 -22.12 11.54
C TYR A 252 -11.61 -20.61 11.70
N VAL A 253 -12.30 -20.13 12.74
CA VAL A 253 -12.43 -18.68 13.01
C VAL A 253 -11.06 -18.05 13.28
N ARG A 254 -10.18 -18.75 14.02
CA ARG A 254 -8.79 -18.31 14.27
C ARG A 254 -7.97 -18.13 12.99
N SER A 255 -8.29 -18.83 11.90
CA SER A 255 -7.62 -18.63 10.60
C SER A 255 -7.74 -17.19 10.08
N ALA A 256 -8.70 -16.39 10.58
CA ALA A 256 -8.82 -14.96 10.29
C ALA A 256 -7.51 -14.18 10.57
N GLN A 257 -6.66 -14.63 11.50
CA GLN A 257 -5.36 -14.01 11.78
C GLN A 257 -4.42 -14.00 10.56
N LEU A 258 -4.56 -14.98 9.66
CA LEU A 258 -3.77 -15.07 8.42
C LEU A 258 -4.17 -14.03 7.38
N CYS A 259 -5.34 -13.41 7.52
CA CYS A 259 -5.86 -12.41 6.59
C CYS A 259 -4.87 -11.26 6.41
N SER A 260 -4.60 -10.94 5.14
CA SER A 260 -3.74 -9.82 4.74
C SER A 260 -4.44 -8.46 4.80
N GLY A 261 -5.77 -8.42 4.85
CA GLY A 261 -6.54 -7.18 4.80
C GLY A 261 -6.62 -6.55 3.40
N CYS A 262 -6.43 -7.34 2.35
CA CYS A 262 -6.34 -6.88 0.97
C CYS A 262 -7.68 -6.44 0.32
N GLY A 263 -8.84 -6.68 0.95
CA GLY A 263 -10.11 -6.16 0.43
C GLY A 263 -10.71 -6.89 -0.79
N LEU A 264 -9.96 -7.76 -1.48
CA LEU A 264 -10.45 -8.47 -2.69
C LEU A 264 -11.80 -9.18 -2.49
N CYS A 265 -11.99 -9.82 -1.34
CA CYS A 265 -13.23 -10.55 -1.04
C CYS A 265 -14.47 -9.64 -0.97
N SER A 266 -14.33 -8.40 -0.50
CA SER A 266 -15.40 -7.41 -0.53
C SER A 266 -15.59 -6.85 -1.94
N PHE A 267 -14.50 -6.59 -2.66
CA PHE A 267 -14.53 -6.01 -4.00
C PHE A 267 -15.30 -6.88 -5.00
N VAL A 268 -15.07 -8.20 -4.98
CA VAL A 268 -15.74 -9.15 -5.90
C VAL A 268 -17.11 -9.63 -5.41
N CYS A 269 -17.57 -9.20 -4.23
CA CYS A 269 -18.83 -9.68 -3.66
C CYS A 269 -20.03 -9.09 -4.43
N PRO A 270 -20.87 -9.92 -5.08
CA PRO A 270 -22.02 -9.42 -5.83
C PRO A 270 -23.11 -8.90 -4.88
N SER A 271 -23.14 -9.42 -3.66
CA SER A 271 -24.03 -8.99 -2.58
C SER A 271 -23.54 -7.74 -1.82
N ARG A 272 -22.38 -7.17 -2.22
CA ARG A 272 -21.75 -5.98 -1.59
C ARG A 272 -21.52 -6.09 -0.08
N LEU A 273 -21.33 -7.32 0.41
CA LEU A 273 -21.08 -7.58 1.82
C LEU A 273 -19.70 -7.06 2.23
N PRO A 274 -19.55 -6.44 3.43
CA PRO A 274 -18.27 -5.94 3.93
C PRO A 274 -17.40 -7.08 4.49
N VAL A 275 -17.14 -8.11 3.68
CA VAL A 275 -16.44 -9.35 4.04
C VAL A 275 -15.07 -9.07 4.65
N SER A 276 -14.24 -8.25 3.98
CA SER A 276 -12.90 -7.92 4.45
C SER A 276 -12.92 -7.20 5.80
N GLN A 277 -13.88 -6.31 6.02
CA GLN A 277 -14.03 -5.58 7.29
C GLN A 277 -14.39 -6.54 8.42
N ALA A 278 -15.36 -7.43 8.20
CA ALA A 278 -15.76 -8.44 9.19
C ALA A 278 -14.59 -9.37 9.57
N VAL A 279 -13.85 -9.87 8.58
CA VAL A 279 -12.67 -10.73 8.83
C VAL A 279 -11.57 -9.96 9.59
N LYS A 280 -11.37 -8.67 9.27
CA LYS A 280 -10.42 -7.82 9.99
C LYS A 280 -10.84 -7.62 11.45
N MET A 281 -12.14 -7.48 11.72
CA MET A 281 -12.67 -7.38 13.09
C MET A 281 -12.41 -8.67 13.89
N LEU A 282 -12.67 -9.84 13.30
CA LEU A 282 -12.34 -11.13 13.93
C LEU A 282 -10.85 -11.23 14.27
N LYS A 283 -9.98 -10.85 13.33
CA LYS A 283 -8.53 -10.82 13.55
C LYS A 283 -8.14 -9.92 14.73
N LEU A 284 -8.76 -8.74 14.86
CA LEU A 284 -8.50 -7.82 15.96
C LEU A 284 -8.96 -8.35 17.32
N GLN A 285 -10.06 -9.11 17.36
CA GLN A 285 -10.52 -9.77 18.59
C GLN A 285 -9.46 -10.75 19.11
N PHE A 286 -8.94 -11.64 18.26
CA PHE A 286 -7.92 -12.60 18.69
C PHE A 286 -6.58 -11.98 19.07
N ILE A 287 -6.18 -10.86 18.44
CA ILE A 287 -4.97 -10.13 18.84
C ILE A 287 -5.11 -9.57 20.26
N LYS A 288 -6.29 -9.05 20.62
CA LYS A 288 -6.56 -8.52 21.97
C LYS A 288 -6.55 -9.62 23.04
N GLU A 289 -6.94 -10.84 22.68
CA GLU A 289 -6.94 -12.00 23.58
C GLU A 289 -5.52 -12.58 23.82
N GLY A 290 -4.46 -11.98 23.24
CA GLY A 290 -3.08 -12.39 23.48
C GLY A 290 -2.67 -13.71 22.78
N VAL A 291 -3.51 -14.21 21.88
CA VAL A 291 -3.27 -15.44 21.13
C VAL A 291 -2.35 -15.12 19.95
N LYS A 292 -1.05 -15.35 20.12
CA LYS A 292 -0.03 -15.26 19.06
C LYS A 292 -0.11 -16.42 18.07
#